data_AF-A0A7J7CPH7-F1
#
_entry.id   AF-A0A7J7CPH7-F1
#
_cell.length_a   1.000
_cell.length_b   1.000
_cell.length_c   1.000
_cell.angle_alpha   90.00
_cell.angle_beta   90.00
_cell.angle_gamma   90.00
#
_symmetry.space_group_name_H-M   'P 1'
#
loop_
_entity.id
_entity.type
_entity.pdbx_description
1 polymer ?
#
loop_
_entity_poly.entity_id
_entity_poly.type
_entity_poly.pdbx_seq_one_letter_code
_entity_poly.pdbx_strand_id
1 'polypeptide(L)' 'METKNDRPPQEQSTKVKEEEKEPKKVPPPPEKPLPGDCCGSGCVRCVWDVYYDELEEYNKLYKTGSNKPESDPS' A
#
# COMPACT_ATOMS: atom_id res chain seq x y z
N MET A 1 -29.72 35.21 -34.32
CA MET A 1 -28.37 35.59 -33.85
C MET A 1 -28.41 35.56 -32.33
N GLU A 2 -27.97 34.56 -31.57
CA GLU A 2 -27.26 33.30 -31.82
C GLU A 2 -27.52 32.37 -30.60
N THR A 3 -27.82 31.11 -30.90
CA THR A 3 -27.44 29.88 -30.17
C THR A 3 -27.41 29.85 -28.64
N LYS A 4 -28.44 29.22 -28.06
CA LYS A 4 -28.33 27.89 -27.40
C LYS A 4 -26.97 27.58 -26.73
N ASN A 5 -26.90 27.80 -25.42
CA ASN A 5 -25.96 27.15 -24.49
C ASN A 5 -26.79 26.86 -23.22
N ASP A 6 -27.72 25.90 -23.21
CA ASP A 6 -27.42 24.47 -23.04
C ASP A 6 -26.11 24.25 -22.27
N ARG A 7 -26.11 24.64 -20.99
CA ARG A 7 -25.07 24.22 -20.06
C ARG A 7 -25.45 22.83 -19.56
N PRO A 8 -24.72 21.79 -19.96
CA PRO A 8 -25.07 20.41 -19.63
C PRO A 8 -24.96 20.17 -18.11
N PRO A 9 -25.76 19.24 -17.54
CA PRO A 9 -25.46 18.66 -16.24
C PRO A 9 -24.05 18.07 -16.32
N GLN A 10 -23.24 18.24 -15.27
CA GLN A 10 -21.92 17.65 -15.21
C GLN A 10 -22.05 16.12 -15.12
N GLU A 11 -22.17 15.52 -16.29
CA GLU A 11 -22.02 14.10 -16.56
C GLU A 11 -20.52 13.78 -16.57
N GLN A 12 -20.17 12.74 -15.80
CA GLN A 12 -18.94 11.96 -15.91
C GLN A 12 -17.63 12.65 -15.53
N SER A 13 -17.25 12.44 -14.26
CA SER A 13 -15.93 11.85 -14.02
C SER A 13 -16.16 10.48 -13.38
N THR A 14 -16.40 9.54 -14.28
CA THR A 14 -16.06 8.12 -14.18
C THR A 14 -15.22 7.79 -12.95
N LYS A 15 -15.72 6.96 -12.04
CA LYS A 15 -15.44 5.53 -12.10
C LYS A 15 -14.00 5.27 -12.57
N VAL A 16 -13.04 5.45 -11.67
CA VAL A 16 -11.96 4.47 -11.50
C VAL A 16 -12.68 3.22 -10.95
N LYS A 17 -13.31 2.35 -11.76
CA LYS A 17 -12.67 1.34 -12.63
C LYS A 17 -11.35 0.98 -11.98
N GLU A 18 -11.41 0.12 -10.97
CA GLU A 18 -11.27 -1.31 -11.23
C GLU A 18 -10.04 -1.49 -12.12
N GLU A 19 -8.90 -1.09 -11.57
CA GLU A 19 -7.61 -1.62 -11.97
C GLU A 19 -7.66 -3.09 -11.54
N GLU A 20 -8.15 -3.88 -12.50
CA GLU A 20 -7.51 -5.10 -12.93
C GLU A 20 -6.74 -5.78 -11.82
N LYS A 21 -7.41 -6.77 -11.25
CA LYS A 21 -6.86 -7.84 -10.42
C LYS A 21 -5.75 -8.55 -11.20
N GLU A 22 -4.60 -7.90 -11.36
CA GLU A 22 -3.34 -8.62 -11.48
C GLU A 22 -3.30 -9.57 -10.29
N PRO A 23 -2.87 -10.83 -10.46
CA PRO A 23 -2.60 -11.66 -9.31
C PRO A 23 -1.54 -10.90 -8.51
N LYS A 24 -1.96 -10.22 -7.44
CA LYS A 24 -1.06 -9.57 -6.49
C LYS A 24 -0.19 -10.68 -5.94
N LYS A 25 0.93 -10.94 -6.63
CA LYS A 25 1.96 -11.84 -6.17
C LYS A 25 2.44 -11.18 -4.90
N VAL A 26 2.01 -11.75 -3.77
CA VAL A 26 2.52 -11.34 -2.48
C VAL A 26 4.05 -11.44 -2.60
N PRO A 27 4.80 -10.36 -2.32
CA PRO A 27 6.25 -10.41 -2.37
C PRO A 27 6.74 -11.51 -1.41
N PRO A 28 7.92 -12.12 -1.61
CA PRO A 28 8.45 -13.05 -0.63
C PRO A 28 8.61 -12.36 0.73
N PRO A 29 8.53 -13.10 1.85
CA PRO A 29 8.72 -12.53 3.18
C PRO A 29 10.12 -11.90 3.30
N PRO A 30 10.25 -10.81 4.09
CA PRO A 30 11.54 -10.15 4.27
C PRO A 30 12.55 -11.10 4.92
N GLU A 31 13.81 -10.97 4.51
CA GLU A 31 14.89 -11.79 5.05
C GLU A 31 15.28 -11.29 6.44
N LYS A 32 15.42 -12.21 7.39
CA LYS A 32 15.79 -11.83 8.77
C LYS A 32 17.22 -11.31 8.79
N PRO A 33 17.46 -10.10 9.32
CA PRO A 33 18.81 -9.56 9.39
C PRO A 33 19.67 -10.38 10.36
N LEU A 34 20.98 -10.40 10.10
CA LEU A 34 21.92 -11.06 10.98
C LEU A 34 22.11 -10.22 12.26
N PRO A 35 22.40 -10.86 13.40
CA PRO A 35 22.70 -10.13 14.63
C PRO A 35 23.92 -9.20 14.50
N GLY A 36 24.80 -9.43 13.51
CA GLY A 36 25.93 -8.56 13.20
C GLY A 36 25.60 -7.34 12.33
N ASP A 37 24.44 -7.30 11.67
CA ASP A 37 23.96 -6.12 10.93
C ASP A 37 23.45 -5.03 11.88
N CYS A 38 23.02 -5.43 13.07
CA CYS A 38 22.69 -4.48 14.12
C CYS A 38 23.99 -3.92 14.71
N CYS A 39 24.30 -2.67 14.37
CA CYS A 39 25.43 -1.92 14.90
C CYS A 39 25.44 -1.80 16.45
N GLY A 40 24.30 -2.07 17.12
CA GLY A 40 24.20 -2.15 18.59
C GLY A 40 24.51 -0.85 19.35
N SER A 41 24.78 0.23 18.62
CA SER A 41 25.28 1.51 19.14
C SER A 41 24.17 2.53 19.41
N GLY A 42 22.90 2.12 19.35
CA GLY A 42 21.74 2.99 19.59
C GLY A 42 21.39 3.92 18.43
N CYS A 43 21.56 3.48 17.17
CA CYS A 43 21.08 4.23 16.01
C CYS A 43 19.56 4.45 16.08
N VAL A 44 19.07 5.56 15.52
CA VAL A 44 17.65 5.95 15.49
C VAL A 44 16.77 4.91 14.78
N ARG A 45 17.34 4.19 13.81
CA ARG A 45 16.68 3.10 13.09
C ARG A 45 17.61 1.89 13.08
N CYS A 46 17.19 0.82 13.73
CA CYS A 46 17.87 -0.45 13.73
C CYS A 46 17.47 -1.28 12.49
N VAL A 47 18.34 -2.17 12.05
CA VAL A 47 18.02 -3.17 11.02
C VAL A 47 16.79 -4.00 11.41
N TRP A 48 16.61 -4.25 12.71
CA TRP A 48 15.44 -4.93 13.24
C TRP A 48 14.17 -4.12 13.04
N ASP A 49 14.23 -2.79 13.21
CA ASP A 49 13.06 -1.93 13.01
C ASP A 49 12.60 -1.95 11.55
N VAL A 50 13.56 -1.87 10.61
CA VAL A 50 13.27 -1.97 9.17
C VAL A 50 12.65 -3.33 8.84
N TYR A 51 13.25 -4.41 9.34
CA TYR A 51 12.72 -5.76 9.14
C TYR A 51 11.29 -5.91 9.67
N TYR A 52 10.97 -5.36 10.84
CA TYR A 52 9.62 -5.44 11.39
C TYR A 52 8.60 -4.60 10.63
N ASP A 53 8.98 -3.42 10.15
CA ASP A 53 8.13 -2.60 9.28
C ASP A 53 7.79 -3.34 7.98
N GLU A 54 8.81 -3.87 7.29
CA GLU A 54 8.62 -4.65 6.05
C GLU A 54 7.79 -5.92 6.29
N LEU A 55 8.01 -6.58 7.44
CA LEU A 55 7.25 -7.77 7.83
C LEU A 55 5.79 -7.44 8.11
N GLU A 56 5.51 -6.28 8.71
CA GLU A 56 4.15 -5.80 8.91
C GLU A 56 3.46 -5.54 7.59
N GLU A 57 4.12 -4.87 6.64
CA GLU A 57 3.61 -4.65 5.28
C GLU A 57 3.35 -5.98 4.56
N TYR A 58 4.30 -6.93 4.60
CA TYR A 58 4.11 -8.27 4.03
C TYR A 58 2.90 -8.97 4.66
N ASN A 59 2.75 -8.92 5.99
CA ASN A 59 1.61 -9.51 6.68
C ASN A 59 0.29 -8.81 6.31
N LYS A 60 0.29 -7.47 6.15
CA LYS A 60 -0.85 -6.70 5.67
C LYS A 60 -1.23 -7.16 4.26
N LEU A 61 -0.28 -7.31 3.34
CA LEU A 61 -0.53 -7.79 1.97
C LEU A 61 -1.05 -9.23 1.96
N TYR A 62 -0.43 -10.12 2.74
CA TYR A 62 -0.83 -11.52 2.86
C TYR A 62 -2.26 -11.66 3.42
N LYS A 63 -2.62 -10.82 4.40
CA LYS A 63 -3.97 -10.78 4.98
C LYS A 63 -4.98 -10.10 4.05
N THR A 64 -4.63 -8.98 3.42
CA THR A 64 -5.53 -8.20 2.53
C THR A 64 -5.79 -8.87 1.19
N GLY A 65 -4.92 -9.79 0.75
CA GLY A 65 -5.23 -10.76 -0.32
C GLY A 65 -6.47 -11.61 -0.04
N SER A 66 -6.94 -11.64 1.22
CA SER A 66 -8.18 -12.30 1.67
C SER A 66 -9.38 -11.35 1.85
N ASN A 67 -9.32 -10.11 1.34
CA ASN A 67 -10.39 -9.09 1.37
C ASN A 67 -10.76 -8.57 2.78
N LYS A 68 -10.06 -7.52 3.25
CA LYS A 68 -10.65 -6.36 3.96
C LYS A 68 -9.60 -5.25 4.13
N PRO A 69 -9.90 -3.98 3.79
CA PRO A 69 -9.00 -2.87 4.06
C PRO A 69 -9.17 -2.33 5.48
N GLU A 70 -8.13 -1.62 5.93
CA GLU A 70 -8.18 -0.57 6.95
C GLU A 70 -8.05 -1.02 8.42
N SER A 71 -6.82 -0.90 8.92
CA SER A 71 -6.56 -0.36 10.25
C SER A 71 -5.13 0.17 10.27
N ASP A 72 -5.03 1.46 9.94
CA ASP A 72 -3.89 2.33 10.20
C ASP A 72 -4.10 2.90 11.61
N PRO A 73 -3.30 2.55 12.64
CA PRO A 73 -3.40 3.19 13.94
C PRO A 73 -2.64 4.52 13.88
N SER A 74 -3.40 5.62 13.84
CA SER A 74 -2.93 6.99 14.06
C SER A 74 -2.32 7.20 15.44
#